data_AF-A0A410UJW5-F1
#
_entry.id   AF-A0A410UJW5-F1
#
_cell.length_a   1.000
_cell.length_b   1.000
_cell.length_c   1.000
_cell.angle_alpha   90.00
_cell.angle_beta   90.00
_cell.angle_gamma   90.00
#
_symmetry.space_group_name_H-M   'P 1'
#
loop_
_entity.id
_entity.type
_entity.pdbx_description
1 polymer ?
#
loop_
_entity_poly.entity_id
_entity_poly.type
_entity_poly.pdbx_seq_one_letter_code
_entity_poly.pdbx_strand_id
1 'polypeptide(L)'
;MRTRLLAFSILGVAVALAGCHRGTRPDGARVDKNGVSSMGQFENFVATHPTPEQFKSMYPGVQLMLPGTVSTMEIRYDNSRFFPQLDKDDRIVGGDFH
;
A
#
# COMPACT_ATOMS: atom_id res chain seq x y z
N MET A 1 42.82 -39.34 -7.75
CA MET A 1 42.05 -39.98 -6.65
C MET A 1 41.07 -38.92 -6.15
N ARG A 2 39.84 -38.83 -6.67
CA ARG A 2 38.64 -39.68 -6.44
C ARG A 2 38.27 -39.79 -4.96
N THR A 3 36.95 -39.72 -4.72
CA THR A 3 36.19 -39.98 -3.48
C THR A 3 36.17 -38.82 -2.48
N ARG A 4 35.03 -38.27 -2.02
CA ARG A 4 33.71 -38.89 -1.79
C ARG A 4 32.55 -37.91 -2.02
N LEU A 5 31.68 -38.30 -2.95
CA LEU A 5 30.26 -37.93 -2.99
C LEU A 5 29.55 -38.52 -1.76
N LEU A 6 28.86 -37.68 -1.00
CA LEU A 6 27.77 -38.04 -0.07
C LEU A 6 26.82 -36.81 -0.11
N ALA A 7 25.88 -36.69 -1.04
CA ALA A 7 24.63 -37.45 -1.11
C ALA A 7 23.94 -37.57 0.25
N PHE A 8 23.50 -36.45 0.82
CA PHE A 8 22.47 -36.42 1.85
C PHE A 8 21.16 -35.91 1.24
N SER A 9 20.48 -36.84 0.57
CA SER A 9 19.05 -36.74 0.32
C SER A 9 18.33 -37.06 1.62
N ILE A 10 17.70 -36.08 2.27
CA ILE A 10 16.61 -36.35 3.21
C ILE A 10 15.43 -35.44 2.86
N LEU A 11 14.39 -36.15 2.47
CA LEU A 11 13.01 -35.80 2.19
C LEU A 11 12.28 -35.33 3.46
N GLY A 12 11.35 -34.36 3.35
CA GLY A 12 10.40 -34.02 4.42
C GLY A 12 9.95 -32.55 4.35
N VAL A 13 9.01 -32.20 3.47
CA VAL A 13 7.55 -32.13 3.71
C VAL A 13 7.12 -30.92 4.54
N ALA A 14 6.19 -30.16 3.93
CA ALA A 14 5.23 -29.22 4.51
C ALA A 14 5.78 -27.83 4.90
N VAL A 15 5.10 -26.71 4.65
CA VAL A 15 3.67 -26.47 4.46
C VAL A 15 3.52 -25.38 3.40
N ALA A 16 2.69 -25.63 2.38
CA ALA A 16 2.07 -24.57 1.61
C ALA A 16 1.11 -23.81 2.54
N LEU A 17 1.61 -22.79 3.25
CA LEU A 17 0.75 -21.82 3.89
C LEU A 17 0.30 -20.85 2.80
N ALA A 18 -0.80 -21.22 2.15
CA ALA A 18 -1.80 -20.26 1.70
C ALA A 18 -2.31 -19.49 2.93
N GLY A 19 -1.48 -18.59 3.45
CA GLY A 19 -1.95 -17.48 4.25
C GLY A 19 -2.41 -16.44 3.26
N CYS A 20 -3.67 -16.02 3.33
CA CYS A 20 -4.04 -14.70 2.84
C CYS A 20 -3.11 -13.70 3.54
N HIS A 21 -1.98 -13.37 2.93
CA HIS A 21 -1.19 -12.23 3.35
C HIS A 21 -2.04 -11.02 3.00
N ARG A 22 -2.93 -10.67 3.93
CA ARG A 22 -3.39 -9.31 4.12
C ARG A 22 -2.09 -8.55 4.35
N GLY A 23 -1.59 -7.91 3.30
CA GLY A 23 -0.29 -7.26 3.30
C GLY A 23 -0.23 -6.29 4.47
N THR A 24 0.42 -6.71 5.55
CA THR A 24 0.82 -5.82 6.62
C THR A 24 2.06 -5.10 6.14
N ARG A 25 1.98 -3.78 6.11
CA ARG A 25 3.10 -2.90 5.77
C ARG A 25 4.26 -3.12 6.78
N PRO A 26 5.53 -2.80 6.43
CA PRO A 26 6.66 -2.90 7.35
C PRO A 26 6.51 -2.10 8.65
N ASP A 27 5.63 -1.10 8.68
CA ASP A 27 5.27 -0.31 9.87
C ASP A 27 4.07 -0.89 10.66
N GLY A 28 3.59 -2.09 10.30
CA GLY A 28 2.51 -2.79 10.97
C GLY A 28 1.10 -2.31 10.63
N ALA A 29 0.94 -1.28 9.79
CA ALA A 29 -0.38 -0.85 9.34
C ALA A 29 -1.02 -1.94 8.44
N ARG A 30 -2.26 -2.33 8.76
CA ARG A 30 -3.05 -3.20 7.88
C ARG A 30 -3.45 -2.35 6.67
N VAL A 31 -3.06 -2.78 5.47
CA VAL A 31 -3.62 -2.23 4.22
C VAL A 31 -5.07 -2.71 4.13
N ASP A 32 -5.97 -2.02 4.80
CA ASP A 32 -7.39 -2.30 4.73
C ASP A 32 -7.94 -1.75 3.41
N LYS A 33 -8.96 -2.42 2.87
CA LYS A 33 -9.67 -1.96 1.66
C LYS A 33 -10.68 -0.84 2.00
N ASN A 34 -10.62 -0.30 3.21
CA ASN A 34 -11.68 0.47 3.83
C ASN A 34 -11.25 1.92 4.11
N GLY A 35 -10.19 2.39 3.44
CA GLY A 35 -9.66 3.75 3.56
C GLY A 35 -8.39 3.83 4.40
N VAL A 36 -8.13 5.00 4.97
CA VAL A 36 -6.97 5.23 5.86
C VAL A 36 -7.40 5.06 7.31
N SER A 37 -6.85 4.04 7.98
CA SER A 37 -7.10 3.75 9.39
C SER A 37 -6.18 4.50 10.37
N SER A 38 -5.01 4.97 9.92
CA SER A 38 -4.09 5.78 10.74
C SER A 38 -3.69 7.05 10.00
N MET A 39 -4.25 8.18 10.43
CA MET A 39 -3.94 9.48 9.84
C MET A 39 -2.47 9.88 10.04
N GLY A 40 -1.88 9.62 11.21
CA GLY A 40 -0.46 9.93 11.43
C GLY A 40 0.49 9.18 10.49
N GLN A 41 0.24 7.90 10.20
CA GLN A 41 1.05 7.14 9.23
C GLN A 41 0.83 7.63 7.80
N PHE A 42 -0.39 8.08 7.49
CA PHE A 42 -0.72 8.66 6.20
C PHE A 42 -0.03 10.01 5.98
N GLU A 43 -0.08 10.90 6.96
CA GLU A 43 0.60 12.20 6.93
C GLU A 43 2.11 12.02 6.76
N ASN A 44 2.71 11.10 7.52
CA ASN A 44 4.13 10.75 7.37
C ASN A 44 4.47 10.25 5.96
N PHE A 45 3.59 9.47 5.34
CA PHE A 45 3.79 9.00 3.97
C PHE A 45 3.67 10.15 2.96
N VAL A 46 2.63 10.98 3.06
CA VAL A 46 2.43 12.14 2.18
C VAL A 46 3.61 13.12 2.29
N ALA A 47 4.18 13.30 3.48
CA ALA A 47 5.38 14.12 3.70
C ALA A 47 6.63 13.63 2.92
N THR A 48 6.63 12.40 2.39
CA THR A 48 7.70 11.90 1.50
C THR A 48 7.55 12.35 0.04
N HIS A 49 6.50 13.10 -0.27
CA HIS A 49 6.13 13.58 -1.60
C HIS A 49 6.01 12.46 -2.65
N PRO A 50 5.14 11.45 -2.42
CA PRO A 50 5.03 10.28 -3.29
C PRO A 50 4.45 10.65 -4.67
N THR A 51 4.78 9.86 -5.70
CA THR A 51 4.01 9.87 -6.94
C THR A 51 2.61 9.28 -6.73
N PRO A 52 1.65 9.58 -7.61
CA PRO A 52 0.35 8.90 -7.63
C PRO A 52 0.45 7.37 -7.69
N GLU A 53 1.43 6.83 -8.41
CA GLU A 53 1.67 5.38 -8.51
C GLU A 53 2.15 4.79 -7.18
N GLN A 54 3.09 5.47 -6.52
CA GLN A 54 3.56 5.09 -5.18
C GLN A 54 2.42 5.15 -4.17
N PHE A 55 1.59 6.19 -4.23
CA PHE A 55 0.39 6.29 -3.41
C PHE A 55 -0.55 5.10 -3.61
N LYS A 56 -0.89 4.78 -4.87
CA LYS A 56 -1.80 3.67 -5.19
C LYS A 56 -1.25 2.31 -4.74
N SER A 57 0.07 2.13 -4.79
CA SER A 57 0.72 0.93 -4.25
C SER A 57 0.63 0.86 -2.72
N MET A 58 0.74 1.99 -2.02
CA MET A 58 0.73 2.04 -0.55
C MET A 58 -0.68 2.04 0.05
N TYR A 59 -1.64 2.68 -0.62
CA TYR A 59 -3.03 2.82 -0.21
C TYR A 59 -3.98 2.35 -1.32
N PRO A 60 -3.95 1.06 -1.71
CA PRO A 60 -4.78 0.53 -2.80
C PRO A 60 -6.29 0.56 -2.52
N GLY A 61 -6.70 0.72 -1.26
CA GLY A 61 -8.09 0.90 -0.85
C GLY A 61 -8.60 2.34 -0.89
N VAL A 62 -7.72 3.32 -1.16
CA VAL A 62 -8.08 4.73 -1.20
C VAL A 62 -8.25 5.16 -2.66
N GLN A 63 -9.42 5.72 -2.97
CA GLN A 63 -9.69 6.36 -4.24
C GLN A 63 -8.93 7.69 -4.33
N LEU A 64 -7.89 7.72 -5.15
CA LEU A 64 -7.10 8.92 -5.41
C LEU A 64 -7.78 9.78 -6.51
N MET A 65 -8.25 10.96 -6.13
CA MET A 65 -9.01 11.88 -6.98
C MET A 65 -8.10 12.93 -7.60
N LEU A 66 -7.34 12.56 -8.64
CA LEU A 66 -6.42 13.48 -9.31
C LEU A 66 -7.16 14.68 -9.94
N PRO A 67 -6.50 15.84 -10.10
CA PRO A 67 -7.08 16.99 -10.78
C PRO A 67 -7.71 16.62 -12.14
N GLY A 68 -8.95 17.07 -12.36
CA GLY A 68 -9.71 16.74 -13.58
C GLY A 68 -10.49 15.41 -13.53
N THR A 69 -10.35 14.62 -12.46
CA THR A 69 -11.18 13.42 -12.27
C THR A 69 -12.62 13.82 -11.95
N VAL A 70 -13.58 13.26 -12.68
CA VAL A 70 -15.01 13.49 -12.44
C VAL A 70 -15.50 12.56 -11.34
N SER A 71 -16.20 13.10 -10.34
CA SER A 71 -16.93 12.33 -9.32
C SER A 71 -18.32 12.89 -9.07
N THR A 72 -19.19 12.03 -8.52
CA THR A 72 -20.47 12.43 -7.95
C THR A 72 -20.28 13.16 -6.62
N MET A 73 -21.23 14.04 -6.29
CA MET A 73 -21.30 14.72 -4.99
C MET A 73 -21.83 13.75 -3.92
N GLU A 74 -20.95 12.85 -3.47
CA GLU A 74 -21.17 11.96 -2.34
C GLU A 74 -20.35 12.46 -1.15
N ILE A 75 -20.87 12.36 0.07
CA ILE A 75 -20.12 12.67 1.30
C ILE A 75 -19.66 11.35 1.92
N ARG A 76 -18.36 11.23 2.21
CA ARG A 76 -17.78 10.03 2.85
C ARG A 76 -16.99 10.41 4.09
N TYR A 77 -17.07 9.58 5.13
CA TYR A 77 -16.38 9.79 6.41
C TYR A 77 -15.41 8.66 6.78
N ASP A 78 -15.14 7.76 5.84
CA ASP A 78 -14.34 6.55 6.04
C ASP A 78 -12.89 6.70 5.54
N ASN A 79 -12.48 7.92 5.17
CA ASN A 79 -11.16 8.20 4.57
C ASN A 79 -10.86 7.31 3.35
N SER A 80 -11.89 6.91 2.59
CA SER A 80 -11.74 6.08 1.39
C SER A 80 -11.45 6.88 0.13
N ARG A 81 -11.54 8.21 0.17
CA ARG A 81 -11.35 9.08 -1.00
C ARG A 81 -10.51 10.30 -0.68
N PHE A 82 -9.37 10.42 -1.35
CA PHE A 82 -8.38 11.45 -1.12
C PHE A 82 -8.23 12.35 -2.34
N PHE A 83 -8.25 13.67 -2.11
CA PHE A 83 -8.09 14.70 -3.13
C PHE A 83 -6.70 15.32 -2.97
N PRO A 84 -5.69 14.86 -3.72
CA PRO A 84 -4.31 15.28 -3.52
C PRO A 84 -4.07 16.68 -4.06
N GLN A 85 -3.28 17.45 -3.32
CA GLN A 85 -2.57 18.61 -3.85
C GLN A 85 -1.27 18.13 -4.50
N LEU A 86 -1.04 18.50 -5.76
CA LEU A 86 0.17 18.15 -6.51
C LEU A 86 1.12 19.36 -6.62
N ASP A 87 2.41 19.08 -6.67
CA ASP A 87 3.43 20.06 -7.06
C ASP A 87 3.65 20.10 -8.59
N LYS A 88 4.67 20.86 -9.02
CA LYS A 88 5.03 21.02 -10.44
C LYS A 88 5.56 19.75 -11.12
N ASP A 89 5.99 18.76 -10.35
CA ASP A 89 6.54 17.49 -10.82
C ASP A 89 5.55 16.33 -10.60
N ASP A 90 4.26 16.66 -10.44
CA ASP A 90 3.14 15.74 -10.18
C ASP A 90 3.33 14.88 -8.92
N ARG A 91 4.05 15.38 -7.91
CA ARG A 91 4.18 14.73 -6.60
C ARG A 91 3.10 15.20 -5.65
N ILE A 92 2.59 14.27 -4.85
CA ILE A 92 1.58 14.56 -3.82
C ILE A 92 2.26 15.28 -2.66
N VAL A 93 1.91 16.55 -2.43
CA VAL A 93 2.46 17.37 -1.33
C VAL A 93 1.46 17.60 -0.19
N GLY A 94 0.23 17.15 -0.36
CA GLY A 94 -0.85 17.33 0.61
C GLY A 94 -2.19 16.90 0.02
N GLY A 95 -3.28 17.34 0.64
CA GLY A 95 -4.66 17.09 0.18
C GLY A 95 -5.61 16.79 1.33
N ASP A 96 -6.86 16.49 0.97
CA ASP A 96 -7.95 16.33 1.94
C ASP A 96 -8.81 15.09 1.62
N PHE A 97 -9.45 14.55 2.66
CA PHE A 97 -10.49 13.53 2.53
C PHE A 97 -11.88 14.16 2.50
N HIS A 98 -12.75 13.68 1.61
CA HIS A 98 -14.15 14.12 1.46
C HIS A 98 -15.10 12.97 1.11
#